data_AF-A0A7J3LMQ6-F1
#
_entry.id   AF-A0A7J3LMQ6-F1
#
_cell.length_a   1.000
_cell.length_b   1.000
_cell.length_c   1.000
_cell.angle_alpha   90.00
_cell.angle_beta   90.00
_cell.angle_gamma   90.00
#
_symmetry.space_group_name_H-M   'P 1'
#
loop_
_entity.id
_entity.type
_entity.pdbx_description
1 polymer ?
#
loop_
_entity_poly.entity_id
_entity_poly.type
_entity_poly.pdbx_seq_one_letter_code
_entity_poly.pdbx_strand_id
1 'polypeptide(L)'
;MRRIFLFFIFASILSIQLALACPEEKELAHLVKKSLFDFLRNPASSALGENEVRDLIELFVGERFLGADCHDLTGSYSRQPVIALLEIAKGIPETAIPRCSDGTIYGECSLGGPNFCYSGKLRIMCYGPDMLPGNEDDCGCPRHYEVCGADGTCQPHAIMCTRNDDCGPNVYSNLPECNGSLVVDQYMYWVCNQPGTIQSSCEFHIEEKIIQDCSPGECVEGLCI
;
A
#
# COMPACT_ATOMS: atom_id res chain seq x y z
N MET A 1 64.06 7.11 15.28
CA MET A 1 62.85 7.62 15.99
C MET A 1 61.68 8.05 15.08
N ARG A 2 61.77 7.93 13.74
CA ARG A 2 60.67 8.36 12.82
C ARG A 2 59.81 7.21 12.27
N ARG A 3 60.19 5.95 12.53
CA ARG A 3 59.48 4.74 12.09
C ARG A 3 58.55 4.12 13.15
N ILE A 4 58.67 4.50 14.41
CA ILE A 4 57.82 3.99 15.51
C ILE A 4 56.50 4.77 15.59
N PHE A 5 56.51 6.07 15.25
CA PHE A 5 55.31 6.92 15.26
C PHE A 5 54.28 6.54 14.17
N LEU A 6 54.73 5.99 13.04
CA LEU A 6 53.82 5.51 11.98
C LEU A 6 53.13 4.20 12.35
N PHE A 7 53.72 3.38 13.21
CA PHE A 7 53.06 2.16 13.72
C PHE A 7 51.95 2.49 14.73
N PHE A 8 52.12 3.53 15.56
CA PHE A 8 51.06 3.97 16.46
C PHE A 8 49.90 4.66 15.74
N ILE A 9 50.16 5.38 14.64
CA ILE A 9 49.10 5.99 13.82
C ILE A 9 48.37 4.94 12.97
N PHE A 10 49.03 3.84 12.55
CA PHE A 10 48.35 2.74 11.86
C PHE A 10 47.59 1.80 12.81
N ALA A 11 48.06 1.64 14.05
CA ALA A 11 47.38 0.83 15.08
C ALA A 11 46.17 1.55 15.70
N SER A 12 46.04 2.88 15.54
CA SER A 12 44.90 3.66 16.06
C SER A 12 43.72 3.80 15.08
N ILE A 13 43.83 3.28 13.85
CA ILE A 13 42.75 3.36 12.84
C ILE A 13 42.04 1.99 12.68
N LEU A 14 42.47 0.95 13.39
CA LEU A 14 41.84 -0.38 13.37
C LEU A 14 40.95 -0.63 14.61
N SER A 15 40.25 0.39 15.08
CA SER A 15 39.23 0.28 16.12
C SER A 15 38.04 1.19 15.81
N ILE A 16 37.60 1.25 14.56
CA ILE A 16 36.20 1.58 14.32
C ILE A 16 35.44 0.31 14.68
N GLN A 17 35.15 0.13 15.97
CA GLN A 17 33.95 -0.61 16.33
C GLN A 17 32.82 0.19 15.68
N LEU A 18 32.38 -0.24 14.49
CA LEU A 18 31.05 0.14 14.05
C LEU A 18 30.16 -0.41 15.15
N ALA A 19 29.65 0.46 16.02
CA ALA A 19 28.56 0.10 16.90
C ALA A 19 27.50 -0.49 15.98
N LEU A 20 27.31 -1.81 16.08
CA LEU A 20 26.32 -2.51 15.27
C LEU A 20 24.99 -2.08 15.86
N ALA A 21 24.43 -1.01 15.28
CA ALA A 21 23.13 -0.49 15.69
C ALA A 21 22.09 -1.62 15.62
N CYS A 22 21.03 -1.49 16.41
CA CYS A 22 19.89 -2.39 16.29
C CYS A 22 19.43 -2.45 14.81
N PRO A 23 19.00 -3.64 14.34
CA PRO A 23 18.42 -3.75 13.00
C PRO A 23 17.21 -2.83 12.85
N GLU A 24 16.96 -2.38 11.63
CA GLU A 24 15.73 -1.63 11.31
C GLU A 24 14.49 -2.48 11.63
N GLU A 25 13.35 -1.83 11.87
CA GLU A 25 12.10 -2.50 12.27
C GLU A 25 11.72 -3.68 11.36
N LYS A 26 11.83 -3.51 10.04
CA LYS A 26 11.52 -4.57 9.06
C LYS A 26 12.47 -5.76 9.18
N GLU A 27 13.76 -5.51 9.38
CA GLU A 27 14.75 -6.57 9.60
C GLU A 27 14.51 -7.27 10.95
N LEU A 28 14.24 -6.51 12.02
CA LEU A 28 13.93 -7.08 13.33
C LEU A 28 12.67 -7.97 13.26
N ALA A 29 11.59 -7.49 12.66
CA ALA A 29 10.36 -8.25 12.46
C ALA A 29 10.63 -9.57 11.73
N HIS A 30 11.47 -9.53 10.69
CA HIS A 30 11.89 -10.71 9.94
C HIS A 30 12.69 -11.71 10.80
N LEU A 31 13.66 -11.23 11.58
CA LEU A 31 14.47 -12.06 12.48
C LEU A 31 13.61 -12.70 13.58
N VAL A 32 12.68 -11.97 14.18
CA VAL A 32 11.73 -12.50 15.15
C VAL A 32 10.84 -13.56 14.49
N LYS A 33 10.31 -13.29 13.29
CA LYS A 33 9.47 -14.22 12.53
C LYS A 33 10.22 -15.53 12.26
N LYS A 34 11.47 -15.47 11.77
CA LYS A 34 12.33 -16.65 11.53
C LYS A 34 12.54 -17.45 12.79
N SER A 35 12.93 -16.78 13.88
CA SER A 35 13.22 -17.41 15.17
C SER A 35 11.99 -18.13 15.74
N LEU A 36 10.82 -17.49 15.62
CA LEU A 36 9.56 -18.07 16.07
C LEU A 36 9.18 -19.32 15.24
N PHE A 37 9.29 -19.26 13.91
CA PHE A 37 8.98 -20.43 13.08
C PHE A 37 9.96 -21.58 13.26
N ASP A 38 11.25 -21.29 13.43
CA ASP A 38 12.27 -22.29 13.73
C ASP A 38 11.96 -23.02 15.05
N PHE A 39 11.68 -22.25 16.11
CA PHE A 39 11.30 -22.77 17.41
C PHE A 39 9.99 -23.57 17.38
N LEU A 40 8.92 -23.01 16.80
CA LEU A 40 7.60 -23.68 16.78
C LEU A 40 7.60 -24.95 15.93
N ARG A 41 8.48 -25.06 14.92
CA ARG A 41 8.60 -26.27 14.09
C ARG A 41 9.24 -27.42 14.85
N ASN A 42 10.34 -27.17 15.58
CA ASN A 42 10.99 -28.18 16.40
C ASN A 42 11.75 -27.53 17.59
N PRO A 43 11.11 -27.36 18.75
CA PRO A 43 11.72 -26.69 19.90
C PRO A 43 13.00 -27.37 20.43
N ALA A 44 13.16 -28.68 20.20
CA ALA A 44 14.31 -29.44 20.68
C ALA A 44 15.57 -29.21 19.84
N SER A 45 15.44 -28.68 18.62
CA SER A 45 16.55 -28.48 17.68
C SER A 45 16.63 -27.06 17.13
N SER A 46 15.84 -26.13 17.65
CA SER A 46 15.85 -24.75 17.20
C SER A 46 17.15 -24.05 17.59
N ALA A 47 17.55 -23.06 16.79
CA ALA A 47 18.78 -22.31 17.03
C ALA A 47 18.70 -21.48 18.33
N LEU A 48 17.49 -21.01 18.66
CA LEU A 48 17.19 -20.28 19.88
C LEU A 48 16.22 -21.09 20.74
N GLY A 49 16.45 -21.07 22.05
CA GLY A 49 15.57 -21.66 23.05
C GLY A 49 14.39 -20.75 23.41
N GLU A 50 13.45 -21.28 24.20
CA GLU A 50 12.19 -20.58 24.54
C GLU A 50 12.42 -19.18 25.12
N ASN A 51 13.32 -19.05 26.10
CA ASN A 51 13.60 -17.76 26.76
C ASN A 51 14.23 -16.75 25.80
N GLU A 52 15.06 -17.20 24.87
CA GLU A 52 15.72 -16.35 23.89
C GLU A 52 14.73 -15.86 22.83
N VAL A 53 13.83 -16.74 22.37
CA VAL A 53 12.71 -16.37 21.50
C VAL A 53 11.78 -15.36 22.19
N ARG A 54 11.48 -15.56 23.48
CA ARG A 54 10.69 -14.61 24.28
C ARG A 54 11.37 -13.24 24.37
N ASP A 55 12.68 -13.20 24.58
CA ASP A 55 13.45 -11.94 24.61
C ASP A 55 13.39 -11.20 23.27
N LEU A 56 13.50 -11.92 22.15
CA LEU A 56 13.36 -11.32 20.81
C LEU A 56 11.95 -10.78 20.56
N ILE A 57 10.90 -11.47 21.03
CA ILE A 57 9.53 -10.96 20.96
C ILE A 57 9.34 -9.74 21.85
N GLU A 58 9.87 -9.75 23.09
CA GLU A 58 9.81 -8.59 23.99
C GLU A 58 10.52 -7.38 23.36
N LEU A 59 11.65 -7.60 22.70
CA LEU A 59 12.37 -6.55 21.98
C LEU A 59 11.53 -5.94 20.86
N PHE A 60 10.87 -6.76 20.05
CA PHE A 60 10.04 -6.30 18.93
C PHE A 60 8.76 -5.60 19.39
N VAL A 61 8.05 -6.15 20.38
CA VAL A 61 6.76 -5.60 20.85
C VAL A 61 6.96 -4.38 21.76
N GLY A 62 8.06 -4.32 22.51
CA GLY A 62 8.25 -3.35 23.58
C GLY A 62 8.68 -1.95 23.13
N GLU A 63 8.70 -1.64 21.83
CA GLU A 63 9.25 -0.39 21.23
C GLU A 63 10.67 -0.03 21.69
N ARG A 64 11.37 -0.93 22.40
CA ARG A 64 12.71 -0.71 22.97
C ARG A 64 13.81 -0.55 21.91
N PHE A 65 13.47 -0.64 20.64
CA PHE A 65 14.39 -0.56 19.50
C PHE A 65 14.44 0.85 18.85
N LEU A 66 13.50 1.75 19.14
CA LEU A 66 13.49 3.10 18.55
C LEU A 66 14.61 3.97 19.16
N GLY A 67 15.78 3.94 18.53
CA GLY A 67 16.94 4.76 18.90
C GLY A 67 17.80 4.20 20.04
N ALA A 68 17.58 2.95 20.47
CA ALA A 68 18.41 2.29 21.47
C ALA A 68 19.63 1.62 20.83
N ASP A 69 20.73 1.57 21.57
CA ASP A 69 21.90 0.75 21.23
C ASP A 69 21.66 -0.69 21.74
N CYS A 70 21.59 -1.66 20.82
CA CYS A 70 21.39 -3.06 21.14
C CYS A 70 22.59 -3.69 21.89
N HIS A 71 23.73 -3.02 21.94
CA HIS A 71 24.93 -3.51 22.61
C HIS A 71 24.75 -3.68 24.12
N ASP A 72 24.03 -2.74 24.76
CA ASP A 72 23.84 -2.73 26.21
C ASP A 72 22.53 -3.42 26.65
N LEU A 73 21.73 -3.87 25.67
CA LEU A 73 20.48 -4.57 25.95
C LEU A 73 20.76 -6.04 26.29
N THR A 74 20.14 -6.48 27.39
CA THR A 74 20.15 -7.88 27.83
C THR A 74 18.74 -8.40 27.89
N GLY A 75 18.52 -9.62 27.42
CA GLY A 75 17.24 -10.31 27.51
C GLY A 75 16.76 -10.46 28.95
N SER A 76 15.50 -10.13 29.20
CA SER A 76 14.86 -10.23 30.51
C SER A 76 14.75 -11.69 30.99
N TYR A 77 14.60 -12.63 30.04
CA TYR A 77 14.35 -14.05 30.30
C TYR A 77 15.60 -14.90 30.20
N SER A 78 16.35 -14.82 29.09
CA SER A 78 17.56 -15.62 28.86
C SER A 78 18.79 -15.10 29.58
N ARG A 79 18.79 -13.80 29.95
CA ARG A 79 19.96 -13.04 30.43
C ARG A 79 21.11 -12.97 29.42
N GLN A 80 20.85 -13.27 28.14
CA GLN A 80 21.83 -13.14 27.07
C GLN A 80 21.86 -11.70 26.51
N PRO A 81 23.02 -11.23 26.01
CA PRO A 81 23.09 -9.99 25.25
C PRO A 81 22.17 -10.06 24.02
N VAL A 82 21.34 -9.05 23.81
CA VAL A 82 20.39 -9.00 22.68
C VAL A 82 21.12 -9.12 21.34
N ILE A 83 22.28 -8.48 21.22
CA ILE A 83 23.09 -8.57 20.00
C ILE A 83 23.50 -10.00 19.65
N ALA A 84 23.81 -10.84 20.66
CA ALA A 84 24.15 -12.24 20.44
C ALA A 84 22.94 -13.04 19.94
N LEU A 85 21.75 -12.75 20.46
CA LEU A 85 20.50 -13.38 20.01
C LEU A 85 20.19 -13.01 18.56
N LEU A 86 20.40 -11.74 18.18
CA LEU A 86 20.19 -11.27 16.80
C LEU A 86 21.16 -11.93 15.81
N GLU A 87 22.44 -12.11 16.19
CA GLU A 87 23.41 -12.82 15.34
C GLU A 87 23.04 -14.29 15.14
N ILE A 88 22.53 -14.98 16.18
CA ILE A 88 22.00 -16.34 16.03
C ILE A 88 20.78 -16.34 15.10
N ALA A 89 19.84 -15.40 15.29
CA ALA A 89 18.64 -15.28 14.46
C ALA A 89 18.96 -15.04 12.98
N LYS A 90 19.99 -14.25 12.67
CA LYS A 90 20.48 -14.04 11.30
C LYS A 90 20.94 -15.35 10.65
N GLY A 91 21.54 -16.26 11.42
CA GLY A 91 21.99 -17.58 10.97
C GLY A 91 20.88 -18.59 10.69
N ILE A 92 19.65 -18.35 11.14
CA ILE A 92 18.50 -19.22 10.85
C ILE A 92 18.22 -19.19 9.34
N PRO A 93 17.99 -20.33 8.66
CA PRO A 93 17.74 -20.34 7.23
C PRO A 93 16.41 -19.68 6.86
N GLU A 94 16.33 -19.02 5.70
CA GLU A 94 15.10 -18.40 5.19
C GLU A 94 13.96 -19.41 4.95
N THR A 95 14.29 -20.70 4.80
CA THR A 95 13.31 -21.79 4.71
C THR A 95 12.63 -22.13 6.04
N ALA A 96 13.05 -21.49 7.15
CA ALA A 96 12.34 -21.57 8.42
C ALA A 96 10.94 -20.96 8.28
N ILE A 97 10.79 -19.85 7.55
CA ILE A 97 9.47 -19.26 7.30
C ILE A 97 8.74 -20.07 6.21
N PRO A 98 7.51 -20.55 6.47
CA PRO A 98 6.72 -21.26 5.48
C PRO A 98 6.41 -20.37 4.26
N ARG A 99 6.23 -21.03 3.11
CA ARG A 99 5.81 -20.39 1.87
C ARG A 99 4.50 -20.97 1.38
N CYS A 100 3.75 -20.18 0.62
CA CYS A 100 2.57 -20.63 -0.10
C CYS A 100 2.95 -21.31 -1.43
N SER A 101 1.96 -21.87 -2.12
CA SER A 101 2.14 -22.64 -3.35
C SER A 101 2.80 -21.87 -4.50
N ASP A 102 2.69 -20.54 -4.50
CA ASP A 102 3.32 -19.63 -5.47
C ASP A 102 4.72 -19.14 -5.03
N GLY A 103 5.21 -19.61 -3.89
CA GLY A 103 6.49 -19.20 -3.31
C GLY A 103 6.43 -17.98 -2.39
N THR A 104 5.25 -17.35 -2.23
CA THR A 104 5.06 -16.19 -1.35
C THR A 104 5.36 -16.56 0.10
N ILE A 105 6.12 -15.72 0.81
CA ILE A 105 6.49 -15.95 2.20
C ILE A 105 5.28 -15.74 3.11
N TYR A 106 5.16 -16.53 4.18
CA TYR A 106 4.09 -16.35 5.16
C TYR A 106 4.07 -14.91 5.71
N GLY A 107 2.88 -14.31 5.69
CA GLY A 107 2.67 -12.93 6.13
C GLY A 107 3.03 -11.89 5.07
N GLU A 108 3.17 -12.27 3.81
CA GLU A 108 3.44 -11.36 2.69
C GLU A 108 2.39 -11.52 1.58
N CYS A 109 2.32 -10.50 0.72
CA CYS A 109 1.49 -10.48 -0.46
C CYS A 109 2.16 -11.16 -1.65
N SER A 110 1.38 -11.93 -2.41
CA SER A 110 1.77 -12.49 -3.70
C SER A 110 2.04 -11.39 -4.71
N LEU A 111 2.92 -11.68 -5.67
CA LEU A 111 3.22 -10.78 -6.77
C LEU A 111 1.94 -10.45 -7.56
N GLY A 112 1.62 -9.16 -7.67
CA GLY A 112 0.47 -8.66 -8.44
C GLY A 112 -0.87 -8.68 -7.69
N GLY A 113 -0.88 -9.09 -6.43
CA GLY A 113 -2.09 -9.14 -5.60
C GLY A 113 -3.16 -10.10 -6.16
N PRO A 114 -4.33 -10.19 -5.50
CA PRO A 114 -4.64 -9.69 -4.16
C PRO A 114 -4.34 -10.73 -3.07
N ASN A 115 -3.57 -11.76 -3.40
CA ASN A 115 -3.40 -12.91 -2.53
C ASN A 115 -2.37 -12.60 -1.43
N PHE A 116 -2.70 -12.99 -0.20
CA PHE A 116 -1.83 -12.96 0.97
C PHE A 116 -1.54 -14.39 1.41
N CYS A 117 -0.29 -14.67 1.78
CA CYS A 117 0.11 -15.99 2.24
C CYS A 117 -0.15 -16.17 3.74
N TYR A 118 -1.18 -16.95 4.06
CA TYR A 118 -1.54 -17.27 5.44
C TYR A 118 -1.81 -18.76 5.64
N SER A 119 -1.10 -19.36 6.60
CA SER A 119 -1.23 -20.78 6.96
C SER A 119 -0.97 -21.72 5.76
N GLY A 120 0.04 -21.38 4.95
CA GLY A 120 0.43 -22.14 3.76
C GLY A 120 -0.58 -22.09 2.60
N LYS A 121 -1.59 -21.23 2.67
CA LYS A 121 -2.58 -21.01 1.61
C LYS A 121 -2.62 -19.56 1.20
N LEU A 122 -2.81 -19.34 -0.09
CA LEU A 122 -3.13 -18.03 -0.64
C LEU A 122 -4.59 -17.70 -0.34
N ARG A 123 -4.82 -16.50 0.22
CA ARG A 123 -6.14 -15.96 0.48
C ARG A 123 -6.26 -14.60 -0.16
N ILE A 124 -7.39 -14.30 -0.80
CA ILE A 124 -7.68 -12.95 -1.28
C ILE A 124 -7.82 -12.05 -0.04
N MET A 125 -6.90 -11.09 0.10
CA MET A 125 -6.83 -10.14 1.21
C MET A 125 -6.29 -8.82 0.66
N CYS A 126 -7.17 -8.05 0.02
CA CYS A 126 -6.79 -6.81 -0.65
C CYS A 126 -6.31 -5.73 0.33
N TYR A 127 -6.95 -5.64 1.50
CA TYR A 127 -6.58 -4.78 2.63
C TYR A 127 -5.64 -5.47 3.63
N GLY A 128 -4.87 -6.48 3.17
CA GLY A 128 -4.01 -7.24 4.07
C GLY A 128 -4.77 -7.93 5.23
N PRO A 129 -4.07 -8.29 6.32
CA PRO A 129 -4.66 -8.93 7.49
C PRO A 129 -5.45 -7.99 8.42
N ASP A 130 -5.21 -6.68 8.40
CA ASP A 130 -5.87 -5.72 9.29
C ASP A 130 -7.25 -5.25 8.78
N MET A 131 -7.54 -5.47 7.50
CA MET A 131 -8.76 -5.07 6.81
C MET A 131 -8.97 -3.55 6.76
N LEU A 132 -7.88 -2.76 6.80
CA LEU A 132 -7.90 -1.31 6.72
C LEU A 132 -7.20 -0.81 5.45
N PRO A 133 -7.78 0.16 4.72
CA PRO A 133 -7.14 0.72 3.52
C PRO A 133 -5.96 1.63 3.86
N GLY A 134 -4.96 1.62 2.98
CA GLY A 134 -3.90 2.62 2.91
C GLY A 134 -2.64 2.27 3.68
N ASN A 135 -2.48 0.99 4.07
CA ASN A 135 -1.32 0.52 4.82
C ASN A 135 -0.32 -0.24 3.92
N GLU A 136 0.90 -0.43 4.40
CA GLU A 136 1.97 -1.08 3.62
C GLU A 136 1.74 -2.60 3.40
N ASP A 137 0.85 -3.22 4.16
CA ASP A 137 0.48 -4.63 4.09
C ASP A 137 -0.72 -4.91 3.16
N ASP A 138 -1.27 -3.87 2.53
CA ASP A 138 -2.31 -3.99 1.51
C ASP A 138 -1.77 -4.73 0.27
N CYS A 139 -2.30 -5.92 -0.01
CA CYS A 139 -1.94 -6.63 -1.24
C CYS A 139 -2.50 -5.98 -2.51
N GLY A 140 -3.47 -5.07 -2.34
CA GLY A 140 -4.14 -4.36 -3.43
C GLY A 140 -4.87 -5.31 -4.37
N CYS A 141 -5.38 -4.77 -5.47
CA CYS A 141 -6.02 -5.54 -6.51
C CYS A 141 -5.20 -5.57 -7.82
N PRO A 142 -5.28 -6.66 -8.62
CA PRO A 142 -4.67 -6.70 -9.94
C PRO A 142 -5.34 -5.69 -10.88
N ARG A 143 -4.66 -5.20 -11.92
CA ARG A 143 -5.10 -4.13 -12.86
C ARG A 143 -6.51 -4.23 -13.50
N HIS A 144 -7.24 -5.33 -13.34
CA HIS A 144 -8.64 -5.48 -13.78
C HIS A 144 -9.68 -5.34 -12.66
N TYR A 145 -9.21 -5.16 -11.43
CA TYR A 145 -9.97 -4.92 -10.22
C TYR A 145 -9.28 -3.73 -9.54
N GLU A 146 -9.95 -2.62 -9.30
CA GLU A 146 -9.28 -1.44 -8.76
C GLU A 146 -9.75 -1.09 -7.34
N VAL A 147 -10.79 -1.77 -6.85
CA VAL A 147 -11.39 -1.47 -5.56
C VAL A 147 -11.41 -2.72 -4.70
N CYS A 148 -10.70 -2.66 -3.56
CA CYS A 148 -10.96 -3.58 -2.47
C CYS A 148 -12.37 -3.30 -1.94
N GLY A 149 -13.26 -4.30 -1.98
CA GLY A 149 -14.54 -4.23 -1.31
C GLY A 149 -14.38 -4.21 0.21
N ALA A 150 -15.43 -3.81 0.92
CA ALA A 150 -15.45 -3.80 2.39
C ALA A 150 -15.24 -5.19 3.03
N ASP A 151 -15.41 -6.27 2.25
CA ASP A 151 -15.14 -7.65 2.66
C ASP A 151 -13.68 -8.08 2.43
N GLY A 152 -12.81 -7.16 1.98
CA GLY A 152 -11.40 -7.43 1.68
C GLY A 152 -11.19 -8.16 0.34
N THR A 153 -12.25 -8.35 -0.46
CA THR A 153 -12.15 -8.99 -1.77
C THR A 153 -12.04 -7.96 -2.89
N CYS A 154 -11.43 -8.35 -4.01
CA CYS A 154 -11.35 -7.49 -5.17
C CYS A 154 -12.69 -7.42 -5.90
N GLN A 155 -13.24 -6.22 -5.96
CA GLN A 155 -14.45 -5.94 -6.72
C GLN A 155 -14.06 -5.36 -8.09
N PRO A 156 -14.76 -5.76 -9.17
CA PRO A 156 -14.53 -5.16 -10.47
C PRO A 156 -14.82 -3.66 -10.37
N HIS A 157 -14.00 -2.83 -11.02
CA HIS A 157 -14.31 -1.41 -11.13
C HIS A 157 -15.63 -1.29 -11.90
N ALA A 158 -16.62 -0.62 -11.32
CA ALA A 158 -17.84 -0.33 -12.04
C ALA A 158 -17.50 0.57 -13.23
N ILE A 159 -17.77 0.10 -14.46
CA ILE A 159 -17.75 0.96 -15.64
C ILE A 159 -18.85 2.00 -15.42
N MET A 160 -18.45 3.25 -15.21
CA MET A 160 -19.35 4.36 -14.90
C MET A 160 -20.30 4.64 -16.05
N CYS A 161 -19.82 4.56 -17.30
CA CYS A 161 -20.63 4.73 -18.49
C CYS A 161 -20.06 3.97 -19.70
N THR A 162 -20.96 3.50 -20.57
CA THR A 162 -20.64 2.89 -21.87
C THR A 162 -21.06 3.77 -23.05
N ARG A 163 -21.91 4.76 -22.80
CA ARG A 163 -22.39 5.79 -23.74
C ARG A 163 -22.84 7.03 -22.97
N ASN A 164 -23.02 8.14 -23.69
CA ASN A 164 -23.44 9.41 -23.12
C ASN A 164 -24.77 9.31 -22.34
N ASP A 165 -25.73 8.54 -22.84
CA ASP A 165 -27.05 8.41 -22.22
C ASP A 165 -27.02 7.68 -20.86
N ASP A 166 -25.93 6.97 -20.53
CA ASP A 166 -25.75 6.36 -19.21
C ASP A 166 -25.43 7.42 -18.13
N CYS A 167 -24.93 8.60 -18.53
CA CYS A 167 -24.50 9.67 -17.64
C CYS A 167 -25.63 10.59 -17.19
N GLY A 168 -26.65 10.74 -18.03
CA GLY A 168 -27.78 11.61 -17.74
C GLY A 168 -28.54 12.01 -19.02
N PRO A 169 -29.76 12.52 -18.87
CA PRO A 169 -30.53 12.98 -20.01
C PRO A 169 -29.97 14.30 -20.55
N ASN A 170 -30.06 14.49 -21.86
CA ASN A 170 -29.82 15.79 -22.47
C ASN A 170 -31.09 16.64 -22.39
N VAL A 171 -30.96 17.88 -21.92
CA VAL A 171 -32.10 18.75 -21.64
C VAL A 171 -31.80 20.21 -21.98
N TYR A 172 -32.82 20.92 -22.45
CA TYR A 172 -32.78 22.39 -22.50
C TYR A 172 -33.09 22.97 -21.12
N SER A 173 -32.55 24.16 -20.81
CA SER A 173 -32.89 24.86 -19.57
C SER A 173 -34.35 25.31 -19.54
N ASN A 174 -34.97 25.46 -20.72
CA ASN A 174 -36.33 25.97 -20.92
C ASN A 174 -36.49 27.40 -20.40
N LEU A 175 -35.40 28.17 -20.44
CA LEU A 175 -35.34 29.59 -20.14
C LEU A 175 -34.72 30.30 -21.36
N PRO A 176 -35.44 30.33 -22.50
CA PRO A 176 -34.91 30.94 -23.70
C PRO A 176 -34.71 32.45 -23.53
N GLU A 177 -33.65 32.98 -24.13
CA GLU A 177 -33.28 34.40 -24.11
C GLU A 177 -33.07 34.92 -25.55
N CYS A 178 -33.13 36.24 -25.71
CA CYS A 178 -32.85 36.89 -26.99
C CYS A 178 -31.37 37.26 -27.11
N ASN A 179 -30.70 36.76 -28.14
CA ASN A 179 -29.37 37.17 -28.57
C ASN A 179 -29.47 37.83 -29.96
N GLY A 180 -29.75 39.13 -29.99
CA GLY A 180 -30.02 39.86 -31.24
C GLY A 180 -31.36 39.47 -31.84
N SER A 181 -31.36 38.94 -33.07
CA SER A 181 -32.57 38.39 -33.72
C SER A 181 -32.80 36.91 -33.40
N LEU A 182 -31.94 36.28 -32.58
CA LEU A 182 -31.99 34.86 -32.30
C LEU A 182 -32.62 34.60 -30.93
N VAL A 183 -33.51 33.62 -30.84
CA VAL A 183 -33.91 32.99 -29.58
C VAL A 183 -32.92 31.87 -29.31
N VAL A 184 -32.22 31.95 -28.17
CA VAL A 184 -31.23 30.96 -27.74
C VAL A 184 -31.63 30.34 -26.41
N ASP A 185 -31.26 29.09 -26.16
CA ASP A 185 -31.41 28.41 -24.88
C ASP A 185 -30.14 27.62 -24.57
N GLN A 186 -29.87 27.40 -23.28
CA GLN A 186 -28.80 26.53 -22.82
C GLN A 186 -29.21 25.06 -23.00
N TYR A 187 -28.42 24.33 -23.76
CA TYR A 187 -28.52 22.90 -23.93
C TYR A 187 -27.50 22.21 -23.03
N MET A 188 -28.00 21.48 -22.04
CA MET A 188 -27.23 20.69 -21.10
C MET A 188 -27.13 19.26 -21.61
N TYR A 189 -25.91 18.72 -21.66
CA TYR A 189 -25.67 17.36 -22.10
C TYR A 189 -24.49 16.73 -21.39
N TRP A 190 -24.42 15.41 -21.46
CA TRP A 190 -23.37 14.62 -20.84
C TRP A 190 -22.53 13.93 -21.88
N VAL A 191 -21.22 13.85 -21.64
CA VAL A 191 -20.28 13.08 -22.43
C VAL A 191 -19.71 11.98 -21.55
N CYS A 192 -19.82 10.74 -22.02
CA CYS A 192 -19.11 9.62 -21.45
C CYS A 192 -17.68 9.61 -22.00
N ASN A 193 -16.73 10.01 -21.17
CA ASN A 193 -15.32 9.90 -21.48
C ASN A 193 -14.88 8.44 -21.32
N GLN A 194 -14.02 7.97 -22.21
CA GLN A 194 -13.51 6.59 -22.25
C GLN A 194 -14.60 5.51 -22.07
N PRO A 195 -15.64 5.49 -22.92
CA PRO A 195 -16.78 4.61 -22.76
C PRO A 195 -16.38 3.13 -22.73
N GLY A 196 -16.95 2.40 -21.78
CA GLY A 196 -16.72 0.96 -21.66
C GLY A 196 -15.37 0.58 -21.06
N THR A 197 -14.59 1.54 -20.55
CA THR A 197 -13.34 1.28 -19.84
C THR A 197 -13.48 1.56 -18.34
N ILE A 198 -12.52 1.08 -17.56
CA ILE A 198 -12.42 1.37 -16.12
C ILE A 198 -12.12 2.84 -15.81
N GLN A 199 -11.64 3.60 -16.80
CA GLN A 199 -11.40 5.04 -16.69
C GLN A 199 -12.61 5.85 -17.16
N SER A 200 -13.76 5.19 -17.40
CA SER A 200 -14.95 5.88 -17.86
C SER A 200 -15.40 6.93 -16.86
N SER A 201 -15.74 8.13 -17.33
CA SER A 201 -16.25 9.20 -16.48
C SER A 201 -17.31 10.02 -17.22
N CYS A 202 -18.25 10.58 -16.46
CA CYS A 202 -19.30 11.43 -17.01
C CYS A 202 -18.90 12.90 -16.85
N GLU A 203 -18.80 13.61 -17.97
CA GLU A 203 -18.53 15.04 -18.02
C GLU A 203 -19.78 15.81 -18.42
N PHE A 204 -20.03 16.89 -17.70
CA PHE A 204 -21.19 17.74 -17.91
C PHE A 204 -20.80 18.94 -18.78
N HIS A 205 -21.60 19.20 -19.81
CA HIS A 205 -21.42 20.34 -20.70
C HIS A 205 -22.70 21.17 -20.79
N ILE A 206 -22.50 22.46 -21.00
CA ILE A 206 -23.54 23.42 -21.35
C ILE A 206 -23.10 24.12 -22.62
N GLU A 207 -23.98 24.15 -23.62
CA GLU A 207 -23.79 24.92 -24.85
C GLU A 207 -25.00 25.79 -25.14
N GLU A 208 -24.78 27.00 -25.63
CA GLU A 208 -25.87 27.85 -26.13
C GLU A 208 -26.30 27.35 -27.51
N LYS A 209 -27.59 27.09 -27.70
CA LYS A 209 -28.17 26.70 -28.98
C LYS A 209 -29.22 27.70 -29.42
N ILE A 210 -29.19 28.01 -30.71
CA ILE A 210 -30.27 28.74 -31.38
C ILE A 210 -31.48 27.81 -31.45
N ILE A 211 -32.58 28.26 -30.85
CA ILE A 211 -33.89 27.61 -30.92
C ILE A 211 -34.67 28.13 -32.11
N GLN A 212 -34.58 29.44 -32.37
CA GLN A 212 -35.33 30.11 -33.44
C GLN A 212 -34.60 31.37 -33.93
N ASP A 213 -34.78 31.71 -35.20
CA ASP A 213 -34.35 32.98 -35.80
C ASP A 213 -35.58 33.85 -36.10
N CYS A 214 -35.60 35.06 -35.55
CA CYS A 214 -36.68 36.04 -35.71
C CYS A 214 -36.29 37.09 -36.76
N SER A 215 -37.25 37.87 -37.27
CA SER A 215 -36.88 39.05 -38.06
C SER A 215 -36.19 40.10 -37.17
N PRO A 216 -35.41 41.04 -37.76
CA PRO A 216 -34.73 42.07 -37.00
C PRO A 216 -35.70 42.90 -36.14
N GLY A 217 -35.49 42.88 -34.82
CA GLY A 217 -36.33 43.60 -33.84
C GLY A 217 -37.56 42.83 -33.35
N GLU A 218 -37.78 41.59 -33.80
CA GLU A 218 -38.91 40.75 -33.40
C GLU A 218 -38.57 39.76 -32.27
N CYS A 219 -37.33 39.71 -31.75
CA CYS A 219 -37.02 38.92 -30.57
C CYS A 219 -37.27 39.75 -29.30
N VAL A 220 -38.26 39.35 -28.50
CA VAL A 220 -38.59 39.99 -27.22
C VAL A 220 -38.77 38.92 -26.15
N GLU A 221 -38.03 39.04 -25.04
CA GLU A 221 -38.12 38.15 -23.87
C GLU A 221 -38.02 36.63 -24.22
N GLY A 222 -37.13 36.27 -25.14
CA GLY A 222 -36.92 34.88 -25.54
C GLY A 222 -37.97 34.31 -26.49
N LEU A 223 -38.74 35.16 -27.17
CA LEU A 223 -39.78 34.78 -28.11
C LEU A 223 -39.72 35.64 -29.38
N CYS A 224 -40.05 35.04 -30.53
CA CYS A 224 -40.34 35.82 -31.74
C CYS A 224 -41.80 36.30 -31.69
N ILE A 225 -42.01 37.61 -31.83
CA ILE A 225 -43.34 38.26 -31.79
C ILE A 225 -43.84 38.71 -33.16
#